data_AF-A0A538N6I1-F1
#
_entry.id   AF-A0A538N6I1-F1
#
_cell.length_a   1.000
_cell.length_b   1.000
_cell.length_c   1.000
_cell.angle_alpha   90.00
_cell.angle_beta   90.00
_cell.angle_gamma   90.00
#
_symmetry.space_group_name_H-M   'P 1'
#
loop_
_entity.id
_entity.type
_entity.pdbx_description
1 polymer ?
#
loop_
_entity_poly.entity_id
_entity_poly.type
_entity_poly.pdbx_seq_one_letter_code
_entity_poly.pdbx_strand_id
1 'polypeptide(L)'
;MPIAHAPGGGARSAPVVLGRRHVLVAEGTDESGTPALAVWQADAAGRPLAGWVFPTRKAYGERETAQRLLAAAATGALVGAREANGRCGAVGVLDALSRSTGVPGNHAGRALVEVTRVVAEICGYERRYASAVPDWRPLRPRYPGLRYPGLRYPGPAAPGDVVSEVLAVAGQLRTCAVLWQRLEEARCRYPGLRERFGPVRPLPPHWQRLLDVAGQRRLVGGTGWAR
;
A
#
# COMPACT_ATOMS: atom_id res chain seq x y z
N MET A 1 -52.42 29.41 -11.55
CA MET A 1 -51.06 29.87 -11.90
C MET A 1 -50.07 28.88 -11.30
N PRO A 2 -49.53 27.93 -12.08
CA PRO A 2 -48.58 26.93 -11.61
C PRO A 2 -47.15 27.50 -11.64
N ILE A 3 -46.36 27.22 -10.61
CA ILE A 3 -44.92 27.55 -10.56
C ILE A 3 -44.16 26.40 -11.22
N ALA A 4 -43.37 26.75 -12.23
CA ALA A 4 -42.61 25.83 -13.07
C ALA A 4 -41.54 25.05 -12.28
N HIS A 5 -41.47 23.74 -12.53
CA HIS A 5 -40.30 22.92 -12.23
C HIS A 5 -39.15 23.29 -13.18
N ALA A 6 -38.02 23.73 -12.63
CA ALA A 6 -36.76 23.78 -13.36
C ALA A 6 -36.11 22.38 -13.38
N PRO A 7 -35.67 21.87 -14.54
CA PRO A 7 -35.02 20.57 -14.65
C PRO A 7 -33.50 20.67 -14.44
N GLY A 8 -32.91 19.60 -13.90
CA GLY A 8 -31.61 19.12 -14.33
C GLY A 8 -30.38 19.94 -13.95
N GLY A 9 -30.09 20.07 -12.66
CA GLY A 9 -28.73 20.34 -12.19
C GLY A 9 -27.92 19.04 -12.15
N GLY A 10 -27.37 18.63 -13.29
CA GLY A 10 -26.50 17.46 -13.38
C GLY A 10 -25.39 17.55 -12.33
N ALA A 11 -25.37 16.59 -11.41
CA ALA A 11 -24.28 16.39 -10.48
C ALA A 11 -23.01 16.22 -11.32
N ARG A 12 -22.25 17.31 -11.48
CA ARG A 12 -20.91 17.26 -12.05
C ARG A 12 -20.14 16.32 -11.16
N SER A 13 -19.94 15.09 -11.64
CA SER A 13 -19.12 14.09 -10.99
C SER A 13 -17.74 14.72 -10.87
N ALA A 14 -17.42 15.22 -9.68
CA ALA A 14 -16.06 15.64 -9.38
C ALA A 14 -15.18 14.42 -9.72
N PRO A 15 -14.08 14.61 -10.47
CA PRO A 15 -13.19 13.49 -10.74
C PRO A 15 -12.81 12.90 -9.38
N VAL A 16 -13.12 11.62 -9.16
CA VAL A 16 -12.62 10.89 -8.01
C VAL A 16 -11.10 10.91 -8.18
N VAL A 17 -10.44 11.84 -7.49
CA VAL A 17 -9.01 11.79 -7.28
C VAL A 17 -8.81 10.56 -6.41
N LEU A 18 -8.56 9.42 -7.06
CA LEU A 18 -8.16 8.20 -6.38
C LEU A 18 -6.84 8.54 -5.70
N GLY A 19 -6.93 8.91 -4.42
CA GLY A 19 -5.79 9.33 -3.62
C GLY A 19 -4.68 8.29 -3.69
N ARG A 20 -3.45 8.73 -3.44
CA ARG A 20 -2.29 7.85 -3.22
C ARG A 20 -2.67 6.73 -2.24
N ARG A 21 -2.85 5.51 -2.78
CA ARG A 21 -3.31 4.33 -2.03
C ARG A 21 -2.25 3.24 -2.06
N HIS A 22 -2.33 2.37 -1.07
CA HIS A 22 -1.66 1.08 -1.06
C HIS A 22 -2.62 -0.01 -1.51
N VAL A 23 -2.06 -1.02 -2.15
CA VAL A 23 -2.73 -2.28 -2.43
C VAL A 23 -1.99 -3.37 -1.68
N LEU A 24 -2.75 -4.17 -0.96
CA LEU A 24 -2.30 -5.29 -0.16
C LEU A 24 -2.98 -6.53 -0.70
N VAL A 25 -2.25 -7.63 -0.81
CA VAL A 25 -2.80 -8.92 -1.25
C VAL A 25 -2.28 -10.03 -0.35
N ALA A 26 -3.13 -11.01 -0.05
CA ALA A 26 -2.77 -12.20 0.70
C ALA A 26 -3.54 -13.41 0.20
N GLU A 27 -2.89 -14.56 0.18
CA GLU A 27 -3.52 -15.85 -0.08
C GLU A 27 -3.44 -16.69 1.19
N GLY A 28 -4.57 -17.23 1.63
CA GLY A 28 -4.66 -17.99 2.87
C GLY A 28 -5.97 -18.74 2.94
N THR A 29 -6.54 -18.84 4.13
CA THR A 29 -7.89 -19.40 4.34
C THR A 29 -8.84 -18.33 4.87
N ASP A 30 -10.12 -18.41 4.54
CA ASP A 30 -11.16 -17.62 5.21
C ASP A 30 -11.49 -18.17 6.61
N GLU A 31 -12.45 -17.55 7.28
CA GLU A 31 -12.95 -17.96 8.60
C GLU A 31 -13.51 -19.39 8.65
N SER A 32 -13.87 -19.96 7.50
CA SER A 32 -14.36 -21.34 7.35
C SER A 32 -13.25 -22.33 7.02
N GLY A 33 -11.99 -21.89 6.92
CA GLY A 33 -10.86 -22.73 6.50
C GLY A 33 -10.79 -22.96 4.98
N THR A 34 -11.60 -22.27 4.18
CA THR A 34 -11.61 -22.41 2.72
C THR A 34 -10.49 -21.56 2.11
N PRO A 35 -9.70 -22.07 1.15
CA PRO A 35 -8.69 -21.27 0.47
C PRO A 35 -9.29 -20.01 -0.16
N ALA A 36 -8.74 -18.85 0.20
CA ALA A 36 -9.24 -17.55 -0.19
C ALA A 36 -8.10 -16.58 -0.56
N LEU A 37 -8.43 -15.63 -1.44
CA LEU A 37 -7.61 -14.49 -1.81
C LEU A 37 -8.25 -13.22 -1.23
N ALA A 38 -7.46 -12.45 -0.48
CA ALA A 38 -7.84 -11.11 -0.06
C ALA A 38 -7.08 -10.05 -0.86
N VAL A 39 -7.79 -9.01 -1.29
CA VAL A 39 -7.23 -7.78 -1.83
C VAL A 39 -7.76 -6.63 -0.99
N TRP A 40 -6.87 -5.72 -0.58
CA TRP A 40 -7.23 -4.62 0.30
C TRP A 40 -6.58 -3.33 -0.16
N GLN A 41 -7.33 -2.24 -0.03
CA GLN A 41 -6.84 -0.89 -0.20
C GLN A 41 -6.57 -0.26 1.16
N ALA A 42 -5.48 0.48 1.26
CA ALA A 42 -5.18 1.34 2.39
C ALA A 42 -4.79 2.74 1.93
N ASP A 43 -4.97 3.74 2.80
CA ASP A 43 -4.52 5.10 2.53
C ASP A 43 -2.98 5.22 2.56
N ALA A 44 -2.45 6.40 2.25
CA ALA A 44 -1.01 6.67 2.25
C ALA A 44 -0.32 6.44 3.62
N ALA A 45 -1.07 6.41 4.73
CA ALA A 45 -0.56 6.14 6.07
C ALA A 45 -0.79 4.68 6.50
N GLY A 46 -1.28 3.80 5.62
CA GLY A 46 -1.52 2.40 5.93
C GLY A 46 -2.82 2.13 6.69
N ARG A 47 -3.78 3.07 6.73
CA ARG A 47 -5.11 2.81 7.30
C ARG A 47 -5.95 2.01 6.29
N PRO A 48 -6.51 0.86 6.67
CA PRO A 48 -7.40 0.09 5.79
C PRO A 48 -8.60 0.92 5.34
N LEU A 49 -8.98 0.81 4.06
CA LEU A 49 -10.10 1.53 3.46
C LEU A 49 -11.22 0.58 3.00
N ALA A 50 -10.87 -0.37 2.13
CA ALA A 50 -11.82 -1.30 1.53
C ALA A 50 -11.13 -2.63 1.24
N GLY A 51 -11.86 -3.73 1.39
CA GLY A 51 -11.36 -5.08 1.24
C GLY A 51 -12.30 -5.96 0.44
N TRP A 52 -11.72 -6.93 -0.27
CA TRP A 52 -12.43 -7.95 -1.01
C TRP A 52 -11.81 -9.30 -0.68
N VAL A 53 -12.65 -10.27 -0.33
CA VAL A 53 -12.23 -11.65 -0.04
C VAL A 53 -13.07 -12.56 -0.92
N PHE A 54 -12.40 -13.44 -1.67
CA PHE A 54 -13.06 -14.44 -2.49
C PHE A 54 -12.38 -15.80 -2.35
N PRO A 55 -13.14 -16.91 -2.43
CA PRO A 55 -12.53 -18.22 -2.54
C PRO A 55 -11.56 -18.25 -3.73
N THR A 56 -10.39 -18.86 -3.54
CA THR A 56 -9.31 -18.91 -4.54
C THR A 56 -9.80 -19.45 -5.88
N ARG A 57 -10.67 -20.48 -5.85
CA ARG A 57 -11.31 -21.06 -7.04
C ARG A 57 -12.11 -20.01 -7.82
N LYS A 58 -12.83 -19.14 -7.12
CA LYS A 58 -13.63 -18.07 -7.72
C LYS A 58 -12.74 -16.94 -8.23
N ALA A 59 -11.78 -16.52 -7.42
CA ALA A 59 -10.86 -15.44 -7.72
C ALA A 59 -10.06 -15.67 -9.01
N TYR A 60 -9.59 -16.89 -9.25
CA TYR A 60 -8.82 -17.23 -10.45
C TYR A 60 -9.64 -17.89 -11.56
N GLY A 61 -10.73 -18.58 -11.22
CA GLY A 61 -11.57 -19.31 -12.17
C GLY A 61 -12.62 -18.46 -12.88
N GLU A 62 -13.09 -17.37 -12.25
CA GLU A 62 -14.10 -16.49 -12.84
C GLU A 62 -13.48 -15.19 -13.33
N ARG A 63 -13.57 -14.97 -14.65
CA ARG A 63 -13.06 -13.76 -15.30
C ARG A 63 -13.59 -12.47 -14.66
N GLU A 64 -14.88 -12.42 -14.33
CA GLU A 64 -15.49 -11.23 -13.72
C GLU A 64 -14.93 -10.95 -12.32
N THR A 65 -14.80 -11.99 -11.48
CA THR A 65 -14.23 -11.86 -10.13
C THR A 65 -12.77 -11.40 -10.21
N ALA A 66 -11.99 -12.00 -11.11
CA ALA A 66 -10.60 -11.58 -11.34
C ALA A 66 -10.48 -10.12 -11.83
N GLN A 67 -11.37 -9.69 -12.74
CA GLN A 67 -11.43 -8.31 -13.21
C GLN A 67 -11.75 -7.33 -12.08
N ARG A 68 -12.70 -7.67 -11.21
CA ARG A 68 -13.05 -6.84 -10.03
C ARG A 68 -11.86 -6.71 -9.08
N LEU A 69 -11.13 -7.79 -8.81
CA LEU A 69 -9.95 -7.78 -7.95
C LEU A 69 -8.79 -6.98 -8.57
N LEU A 70 -8.57 -7.10 -9.88
CA LEU A 70 -7.59 -6.26 -10.57
C LEU A 70 -7.98 -4.78 -10.57
N ALA A 71 -9.26 -4.46 -10.77
CA ALA A 71 -9.75 -3.09 -10.70
C ALA A 71 -9.55 -2.50 -9.29
N ALA A 72 -9.77 -3.30 -8.24
CA ALA A 72 -9.43 -2.91 -6.87
C ALA A 72 -7.93 -2.71 -6.67
N ALA A 73 -7.08 -3.51 -7.31
CA ALA A 73 -5.64 -3.35 -7.28
C ALA A 73 -5.12 -2.24 -8.23
N ALA A 74 -5.97 -1.70 -9.10
CA ALA A 74 -5.53 -0.91 -10.25
C ALA A 74 -5.04 0.50 -9.92
N THR A 75 -5.25 0.99 -8.70
CA THR A 75 -4.95 2.36 -8.31
C THR A 75 -4.28 2.44 -6.95
N GLY A 76 -3.11 1.82 -6.83
CA GLY A 76 -2.28 1.96 -5.65
C GLY A 76 -0.92 1.30 -5.79
N ALA A 77 0.00 1.68 -4.89
CA ALA A 77 1.30 1.06 -4.81
C ALA A 77 1.15 -0.30 -4.13
N LEU A 78 1.63 -1.36 -4.79
CA LEU A 78 1.60 -2.71 -4.24
C LEU A 78 2.53 -2.78 -3.05
N VAL A 79 2.09 -3.37 -1.95
CA VAL A 79 2.92 -3.60 -0.78
C VAL A 79 3.30 -5.07 -0.73
N GLY A 80 4.59 -5.35 -0.60
CA GLY A 80 5.04 -6.73 -0.45
C GLY A 80 6.51 -6.86 -0.13
N ALA A 81 6.96 -8.09 0.04
CA ALA A 81 8.38 -8.38 0.25
C ALA A 81 8.93 -9.14 -0.94
N ARG A 82 10.20 -8.88 -1.24
CA ARG A 82 10.97 -9.73 -2.14
C ARG A 82 11.55 -10.90 -1.36
N GLU A 83 11.39 -12.09 -1.93
CA GLU A 83 12.06 -13.31 -1.50
C GLU A 83 13.55 -13.26 -1.90
N ALA A 84 14.35 -14.20 -1.39
CA ALA A 84 15.77 -14.31 -1.70
C ALA A 84 16.05 -14.49 -3.20
N ASN A 85 15.10 -15.07 -3.94
CA ASN A 85 15.15 -15.23 -5.40
C ASN A 85 14.81 -13.93 -6.18
N GLY A 86 14.57 -12.82 -5.47
CA GLY A 86 14.22 -11.52 -6.04
C GLY A 86 12.76 -11.36 -6.45
N ARG A 87 11.92 -12.41 -6.37
CA ARG A 87 10.49 -12.38 -6.70
C ARG A 87 9.67 -11.83 -5.54
N CYS A 88 8.49 -11.30 -5.83
CA CYS A 88 7.54 -10.86 -4.83
C CYS A 88 6.23 -11.63 -5.02
N GLY A 89 5.81 -12.40 -4.02
CA GLY A 89 4.58 -13.20 -4.09
C GLY A 89 3.35 -12.36 -4.44
N ALA A 90 3.23 -11.16 -3.87
CA ALA A 90 2.18 -10.20 -4.17
C ALA A 90 2.09 -9.82 -5.66
N VAL A 91 3.25 -9.69 -6.33
CA VAL A 91 3.29 -9.43 -7.78
C VAL A 91 2.80 -10.67 -8.53
N GLY A 92 3.23 -11.86 -8.11
CA GLY A 92 2.80 -13.13 -8.70
C GLY A 92 1.27 -13.35 -8.63
N VAL A 93 0.64 -12.97 -7.51
CA VAL A 93 -0.82 -12.98 -7.33
C VAL A 93 -1.52 -12.10 -8.36
N LEU A 94 -1.09 -10.83 -8.49
CA LEU A 94 -1.69 -9.91 -9.46
C LEU A 94 -1.42 -10.33 -10.92
N ASP A 95 -0.27 -10.93 -11.20
CA ASP A 95 0.01 -11.51 -12.51
C ASP A 95 -0.87 -12.72 -12.81
N ALA A 96 -1.20 -13.54 -11.81
CA ALA A 96 -2.13 -14.65 -11.96
C ALA A 96 -3.55 -14.18 -12.28
N LEU A 97 -4.04 -13.13 -11.60
CA LEU A 97 -5.31 -12.49 -11.95
C LEU A 97 -5.27 -11.84 -13.35
N SER A 98 -4.14 -11.25 -13.73
CA SER A 98 -3.98 -10.64 -15.07
C SER A 98 -4.10 -11.71 -16.16
N ARG A 99 -3.49 -12.89 -15.97
CA ARG A 99 -3.61 -14.02 -16.89
C ARG A 99 -5.06 -14.51 -17.03
N SER A 100 -5.83 -14.62 -15.94
CA SER A 100 -7.23 -15.08 -16.01
C SER A 100 -8.18 -14.08 -16.69
N THR A 101 -7.74 -12.82 -16.85
CA THR A 101 -8.54 -11.74 -17.45
C THR A 101 -8.03 -11.30 -18.83
N GLY A 102 -6.88 -11.79 -19.28
CA GLY A 102 -6.23 -11.35 -20.52
C GLY A 102 -5.69 -9.91 -20.44
N VAL A 103 -5.58 -9.35 -19.24
CA VAL A 103 -4.89 -8.07 -19.01
C VAL A 103 -3.38 -8.33 -19.05
N PRO A 104 -2.56 -7.45 -19.64
CA PRO A 104 -1.12 -7.64 -19.62
C PRO A 104 -0.58 -7.72 -18.17
N GLY A 105 0.41 -8.58 -17.94
CA GLY A 105 1.03 -8.74 -16.62
C GLY A 105 2.05 -7.64 -16.28
N ASN A 106 2.75 -7.81 -15.15
CA ASN A 106 3.87 -6.98 -14.68
C ASN A 106 3.53 -5.51 -14.39
N HIS A 107 2.24 -5.16 -14.27
CA HIS A 107 1.84 -3.79 -13.97
C HIS A 107 2.15 -3.39 -12.52
N ALA A 108 1.99 -4.32 -11.57
CA ALA A 108 2.15 -4.04 -10.15
C ALA A 108 3.61 -3.91 -9.69
N GLY A 109 4.54 -4.59 -10.37
CA GLY A 109 5.98 -4.53 -10.04
C GLY A 109 6.62 -3.14 -10.23
N ARG A 110 5.92 -2.22 -10.91
CA ARG A 110 6.40 -0.85 -11.19
C ARG A 110 6.32 0.09 -9.97
N ALA A 111 5.43 -0.20 -9.02
CA ALA A 111 5.23 0.59 -7.82
C ALA A 111 5.12 -0.35 -6.61
N LEU A 112 6.23 -1.02 -6.27
CA LEU A 112 6.32 -1.95 -5.14
C LEU A 112 6.92 -1.26 -3.91
N VAL A 113 6.12 -1.11 -2.85
CA VAL A 113 6.53 -0.67 -1.52
C VAL A 113 6.99 -1.89 -0.71
N GLU A 114 8.29 -2.01 -0.55
CA GLU A 114 8.89 -3.03 0.31
C GLU A 114 9.04 -2.51 1.73
N VAL A 115 8.29 -3.08 2.68
CA VAL A 115 8.30 -2.64 4.10
C VAL A 115 9.72 -2.61 4.67
N THR A 116 10.54 -3.61 4.35
CA THR A 116 11.95 -3.68 4.77
C THR A 116 12.78 -2.51 4.25
N ARG A 117 12.54 -2.06 3.00
CA ARG A 117 13.20 -0.88 2.42
C ARG A 117 12.72 0.41 3.06
N VAL A 118 11.42 0.52 3.37
CA VAL A 118 10.86 1.67 4.09
C VAL A 118 11.53 1.81 5.46
N VAL A 119 11.64 0.73 6.22
CA VAL A 119 12.32 0.77 7.53
C VAL A 119 13.81 1.11 7.37
N ALA A 120 14.49 0.52 6.38
CA ALA A 120 15.89 0.85 6.09
C ALA A 120 16.08 2.34 5.73
N GLU A 121 15.14 2.94 5.00
CA GLU A 121 15.13 4.38 4.70
C GLU A 121 14.96 5.22 5.98
N ILE A 122 14.01 4.87 6.85
CA ILE A 122 13.80 5.54 8.14
C ILE A 122 15.08 5.51 8.98
N CYS A 123 15.70 4.33 9.16
CA CYS A 123 16.96 4.19 9.89
C CYS A 123 18.12 4.96 9.21
N GLY A 124 18.10 5.05 7.88
CA GLY A 124 19.06 5.85 7.12
C GLY A 124 18.96 7.34 7.44
N TYR A 125 17.74 7.87 7.55
CA TYR A 125 17.51 9.26 7.95
C TYR A 125 17.88 9.53 9.41
N GLU A 126 17.54 8.61 10.32
CA GLU A 126 17.95 8.71 11.72
C GLU A 126 19.48 8.84 11.85
N ARG A 127 20.26 7.99 11.17
CA ARG A 127 21.73 8.10 11.16
C ARG A 127 22.23 9.43 10.58
N ARG A 128 21.58 9.95 9.53
CA ARG A 128 21.95 11.23 8.92
C ARG A 128 21.68 12.43 9.83
N TYR A 129 20.63 12.37 10.64
CA TYR A 129 20.33 13.43 11.61
C TYR A 129 21.30 13.39 12.79
N ALA A 130 21.61 12.18 13.28
CA ALA A 130 22.60 11.98 14.35
C ALA A 130 24.01 12.43 13.94
N SER A 131 24.41 12.19 12.69
CA SER A 131 25.72 12.67 12.21
C SER A 131 25.77 14.18 11.95
N ALA A 132 24.61 14.83 11.78
CA ALA A 132 24.55 16.26 11.50
C ALA A 132 24.58 17.13 12.75
N VAL A 133 24.13 16.62 13.90
CA VAL A 133 24.10 17.33 15.18
C VAL A 133 24.48 16.36 16.31
N PRO A 134 25.64 16.52 16.98
CA PRO A 134 26.16 15.56 17.97
C PRO A 134 25.22 15.27 19.15
N ASP A 135 24.46 16.28 19.61
CA ASP A 135 23.52 16.14 20.72
C ASP A 135 22.10 15.77 20.30
N TRP A 136 21.89 15.53 19.00
CA TRP A 136 20.58 15.11 18.52
C TRP A 136 20.31 13.69 18.99
N ARG A 137 19.26 13.56 19.80
CA ARG A 137 18.72 12.27 20.21
C ARG A 137 17.32 12.16 19.64
N PRO A 138 17.01 11.10 18.87
CA PRO A 138 15.62 10.85 18.51
C PRO A 138 14.81 10.69 19.79
N LEU A 139 13.55 11.14 19.77
CA LEU A 139 12.57 10.85 20.82
C LEU A 139 12.42 9.33 20.87
N ARG A 140 13.27 8.64 21.64
CA ARG A 140 13.26 7.18 21.73
C ARG A 140 11.84 6.75 22.07
N PRO A 141 11.19 5.96 21.22
CA PRO A 141 10.30 4.97 21.75
C PRO A 141 11.20 3.82 22.25
N ARG A 142 10.87 3.23 23.39
CA ARG A 142 11.33 1.87 23.72
C ARG A 142 10.88 0.93 22.60
N TYR A 143 11.68 0.75 21.56
CA TYR A 143 11.57 -0.39 20.65
C TYR A 143 12.84 -1.27 20.70
N PRO A 144 13.31 -1.71 21.89
CA PRO A 144 14.23 -2.83 21.97
C PRO A 144 13.44 -4.10 21.61
N GLY A 145 13.14 -4.30 20.32
CA GLY A 145 12.16 -5.32 19.96
C GLY A 145 11.56 -5.29 18.56
N LEU A 146 11.91 -4.34 17.68
CA LEU A 146 11.90 -4.66 16.24
C LEU A 146 13.06 -5.64 15.99
N ARG A 147 12.96 -6.84 16.57
CA ARG A 147 13.75 -7.99 16.17
C ARG A 147 13.41 -8.18 14.71
N TYR A 148 14.41 -7.90 13.89
CA TYR A 148 14.45 -8.05 12.45
C TYR A 148 14.51 -9.53 11.96
N PRO A 149 13.81 -10.51 12.58
CA PRO A 149 13.36 -11.71 11.87
C PRO A 149 11.85 -12.01 12.04
N GLY A 150 11.03 -11.01 12.39
CA GLY A 150 9.57 -11.16 12.60
C GLY A 150 8.68 -10.51 11.56
N LEU A 151 9.23 -9.65 10.69
CA LEU A 151 8.59 -9.26 9.42
C LEU A 151 8.67 -10.44 8.46
N ARG A 152 7.98 -11.53 8.80
CA ARG A 152 7.42 -12.34 7.75
C ARG A 152 6.48 -11.37 7.00
N TYR A 153 6.81 -11.04 5.75
CA TYR A 153 5.72 -11.17 4.77
C TYR A 153 5.14 -12.52 5.12
N PRO A 154 3.86 -12.62 5.49
CA PRO A 154 3.27 -13.87 5.89
C PRO A 154 3.52 -14.87 4.76
N GLY A 155 4.67 -15.53 4.81
CA GLY A 155 4.92 -16.78 4.16
C GLY A 155 3.95 -17.70 4.87
N PRO A 156 3.24 -18.51 4.08
CA PRO A 156 1.92 -19.04 4.37
C PRO A 156 1.80 -19.25 5.88
N ALA A 157 1.11 -18.32 6.55
CA ALA A 157 0.89 -18.46 7.97
C ALA A 157 0.18 -19.80 8.16
N ALA A 158 0.38 -20.45 9.31
CA ALA A 158 -0.45 -21.58 9.70
C ALA A 158 -1.92 -21.28 9.35
N PRO A 159 -2.70 -22.26 8.85
CA PRO A 159 -4.03 -22.05 8.27
C PRO A 159 -4.81 -21.03 9.09
N GLY A 160 -4.92 -19.84 8.54
CA GLY A 160 -5.19 -18.62 9.27
C GLY A 160 -5.91 -17.64 8.37
N ASP A 161 -6.70 -16.79 9.01
CA ASP A 161 -7.59 -15.85 8.34
C ASP A 161 -6.81 -14.89 7.44
N VAL A 162 -7.06 -15.00 6.14
CA VAL A 162 -6.48 -14.18 5.07
C VAL A 162 -6.71 -12.67 5.30
N VAL A 163 -7.78 -12.29 5.99
CA VAL A 163 -8.04 -10.89 6.38
C VAL A 163 -7.05 -10.43 7.43
N SER A 164 -6.82 -11.25 8.45
CA SER A 164 -5.84 -10.96 9.51
C SER A 164 -4.44 -10.75 8.93
N GLU A 165 -4.10 -11.52 7.90
CA GLU A 165 -2.84 -11.39 7.17
C GLU A 165 -2.66 -10.01 6.53
N VAL A 166 -3.64 -9.58 5.73
CA VAL A 166 -3.59 -8.27 5.06
C VAL A 166 -3.59 -7.12 6.08
N LEU A 167 -4.41 -7.22 7.13
CA LEU A 167 -4.49 -6.21 8.17
C LEU A 167 -3.19 -6.10 8.98
N ALA A 168 -2.46 -7.20 9.16
CA ALA A 168 -1.13 -7.17 9.78
C ALA A 168 -0.14 -6.35 8.94
N VAL A 169 -0.13 -6.54 7.62
CA VAL A 169 0.72 -5.76 6.70
C VAL A 169 0.31 -4.27 6.69
N ALA A 170 -0.99 -3.97 6.69
CA ALA A 170 -1.48 -2.59 6.86
C ALA A 170 -1.00 -1.97 8.19
N GLY A 171 -1.05 -2.74 9.27
CA GLY A 171 -0.53 -2.35 10.59
C GLY A 171 0.98 -2.04 10.58
N GLN A 172 1.76 -2.79 9.80
CA GLN A 172 3.19 -2.53 9.62
C GLN A 172 3.46 -1.22 8.88
N LEU A 173 2.72 -0.93 7.79
CA LEU A 173 2.81 0.36 7.09
C LEU A 173 2.45 1.52 8.02
N ARG A 174 1.35 1.36 8.78
CA ARG A 174 0.93 2.37 9.76
C ARG A 174 2.00 2.63 10.81
N THR A 175 2.65 1.57 11.28
CA THR A 175 3.78 1.69 12.23
C THR A 175 4.93 2.46 11.59
N CYS A 176 5.29 2.17 10.33
CA CYS A 176 6.33 2.91 9.60
C CYS A 176 5.97 4.39 9.42
N ALA A 177 4.73 4.72 9.07
CA ALA A 177 4.26 6.09 8.93
C ALA A 177 4.37 6.86 10.26
N VAL A 178 3.94 6.24 11.38
CA VAL A 178 4.06 6.85 12.73
C VAL A 178 5.53 7.05 13.12
N LEU A 179 6.40 6.07 12.86
CA LEU A 179 7.84 6.19 13.13
C LEU A 179 8.45 7.36 12.35
N TRP A 180 8.09 7.50 11.07
CA TRP A 180 8.55 8.60 10.24
C TRP A 180 8.07 9.96 10.75
N GLN A 181 6.78 10.09 11.08
CA GLN A 181 6.22 11.34 11.61
C GLN A 181 6.94 11.76 12.89
N ARG A 182 7.15 10.83 13.82
CA ARG A 182 7.90 11.11 15.06
C ARG A 182 9.35 11.51 14.80
N LEU A 183 9.99 10.88 13.82
CA LEU A 183 11.37 11.22 13.43
C LEU A 183 11.43 12.65 12.86
N GLU A 184 10.52 13.02 11.97
CA GLU A 184 10.45 14.37 11.39
C GLU A 184 10.03 15.44 12.42
N GLU A 185 9.10 15.12 13.33
CA GLU A 185 8.74 15.98 14.46
C GLU A 185 9.93 16.23 15.38
N ALA A 186 10.67 15.17 15.74
CA ALA A 186 11.88 15.28 16.55
C ALA A 186 12.93 16.12 15.83
N ARG A 187 13.17 15.88 14.53
CA ARG A 187 14.08 16.68 13.70
C ARG A 187 13.71 18.17 13.72
N CYS A 188 12.43 18.51 13.56
CA CYS A 188 11.98 19.89 13.47
C CYS A 188 12.06 20.70 14.77
N ARG A 189 12.23 20.03 15.91
CA ARG A 189 12.52 20.70 17.20
C ARG A 189 13.95 21.26 17.27
N TYR A 190 14.84 20.85 16.36
CA TYR A 190 16.23 21.30 16.32
C TYR A 190 16.45 22.27 15.14
N PRO A 191 16.73 23.57 15.38
CA PRO A 191 16.89 24.57 14.32
C PRO A 191 17.91 24.18 13.24
N GLY A 192 19.09 23.70 13.64
CA GLY A 192 20.15 23.31 12.70
C GLY A 192 19.76 22.14 11.77
N LEU A 193 18.92 21.21 12.24
CA LEU A 193 18.39 20.14 11.38
C LEU A 193 17.24 20.63 10.49
N ARG A 194 16.44 21.58 10.98
CA ARG A 194 15.36 22.19 10.19
C ARG A 194 15.92 22.96 9.00
N GLU A 195 16.93 23.80 9.22
CA GLU A 195 17.60 24.57 8.17
C GLU A 195 18.31 23.66 7.17
N ARG A 196 19.02 22.63 7.66
CA ARG A 196 19.81 21.74 6.80
C ARG A 196 18.98 20.76 5.96
N PHE A 197 17.86 20.26 6.47
CA PHE A 197 17.08 19.21 5.82
C PHE A 197 15.73 19.68 5.26
N GLY A 198 15.40 20.97 5.40
CA GLY A 198 14.23 21.57 4.78
C GLY A 198 12.90 21.20 5.46
N PRO A 199 11.77 21.32 4.74
CA PRO A 199 10.43 21.20 5.31
C PRO A 199 10.11 19.79 5.82
N VAL A 200 9.12 19.68 6.71
CA VAL A 200 8.58 18.40 7.18
C VAL A 200 8.05 17.61 5.99
N ARG A 201 8.42 16.33 5.93
CA ARG A 201 7.92 15.41 4.91
C ARG A 201 6.88 14.48 5.53
N PRO A 202 5.74 14.23 4.86
CA PRO A 202 4.67 13.39 5.41
C PRO A 202 5.04 11.90 5.43
N LEU A 203 5.88 11.46 4.49
CA LEU A 203 6.35 10.08 4.35
C LEU A 203 7.83 10.05 3.97
N PRO A 204 8.51 8.90 4.17
CA PRO A 204 9.84 8.65 3.62
C PRO A 204 9.88 8.91 2.10
N PRO A 205 10.90 9.60 1.56
CA PRO A 205 10.90 10.02 0.16
C PRO A 205 10.79 8.89 -0.87
N HIS A 206 11.45 7.75 -0.67
CA HIS A 206 11.32 6.63 -1.60
C HIS A 206 9.90 6.06 -1.58
N TRP A 207 9.32 5.91 -0.39
CA TRP A 207 7.93 5.48 -0.23
C TRP A 207 6.95 6.46 -0.91
N GLN A 208 7.10 7.76 -0.68
CA GLN A 208 6.27 8.79 -1.31
C GLN A 208 6.34 8.73 -2.85
N ARG A 209 7.54 8.55 -3.42
CA ARG A 209 7.71 8.41 -4.89
C ARG A 209 6.95 7.21 -5.45
N LEU A 210 6.93 6.07 -4.75
CA LEU A 210 6.20 4.89 -5.22
C LEU A 210 4.68 5.12 -5.24
N LEU A 211 4.16 5.83 -4.23
CA LEU A 211 2.77 6.27 -4.21
C LEU A 211 2.45 7.26 -5.33
N ASP A 212 3.39 8.13 -5.69
CA ASP A 212 3.24 9.06 -6.82
C ASP A 212 3.20 8.32 -8.16
N VAL A 213 4.10 7.37 -8.37
CA VAL A 213 4.11 6.51 -9.58
C VAL A 213 2.80 5.75 -9.72
N ALA A 214 2.27 5.22 -8.60
CA ALA A 214 0.97 4.53 -8.60
C ALA A 214 -0.21 5.48 -8.85
N GLY A 215 -0.19 6.71 -8.31
CA GLY A 215 -1.26 7.69 -8.48
C GLY A 215 -1.33 8.30 -9.89
N GLN A 216 -0.21 8.30 -10.62
CA GLN A 216 -0.13 8.86 -11.98
C GLN A 216 -0.73 7.96 -13.07
N ARG A 217 -1.01 6.68 -12.78
CA ARG A 217 -1.52 5.73 -13.78
C ARG A 217 -2.71 4.96 -13.23
N ARG A 218 -3.83 4.99 -13.95
CA ARG A 218 -4.79 3.88 -13.89
C ARG A 218 -4.02 2.66 -14.42
N LEU A 219 -3.90 1.59 -13.62
CA LEU A 219 -3.32 0.31 -14.09
C LEU A 219 -4.17 -0.34 -15.20
N VAL A 220 -5.27 0.29 -15.62
CA VAL A 220 -6.02 -0.05 -16.83
C VAL A 220 -6.13 1.21 -17.68
N GLY A 221 -5.37 1.23 -18.79
CA GLY A 221 -5.51 2.24 -19.83
C GLY A 221 -6.93 2.20 -20.38
N GLY A 222 -7.65 3.32 -20.25
CA GLY A 222 -8.90 3.52 -20.96
C GLY A 222 -8.62 3.63 -22.45
N THR A 223 -8.84 2.55 -23.18
CA THR A 223 -9.15 2.56 -24.61
C THR A 223 -10.03 1.37 -24.90
N GLY A 224 -11.30 1.65 -25.24
CA GLY A 224 -12.15 0.74 -26.01
C GLY A 224 -12.86 -0.38 -25.24
N TRP A 225 -13.84 -0.04 -24.41
CA TRP A 225 -14.98 -0.94 -24.13
C TRP A 225 -16.27 -0.15 -24.36
N ALA A 226 -16.57 0.05 -25.64
CA ALA A 226 -17.88 0.44 -26.13
C ALA A 226 -18.13 -0.33 -27.42
N ARG A 227 -19.20 -1.14 -27.38
CA ARG A 227 -19.76 -2.04 -28.39
C ARG A 227 -19.14 -3.44 -28.45
#